data_AF-A0A1W9M2P9-F1
#
_entry.id   AF-A0A1W9M2P9-F1
#
_cell.length_a   1.000
_cell.length_b   1.000
_cell.length_c   1.000
_cell.angle_alpha   90.00
_cell.angle_beta   90.00
_cell.angle_gamma   90.00
#
_symmetry.space_group_name_H-M   'P 1'
#
loop_
_entity.id
_entity.type
_entity.pdbx_description
1 polymer ?
#
loop_
_entity_poly.entity_id
_entity_poly.type
_entity_poly.pdbx_seq_one_letter_code
_entity_poly.pdbx_strand_id
1 'polypeptide(L)'
;MGLGIFFMVSMLCYGALLYYFYVQTRAFAFAEGEKQIENLLFIHKAIHSFVEKEQKPEIYRLKQEGLLYADYFSPKLLSRTYIARGIEEHFSQEREKIGLPPLYFKLATENPRNMINAADALELDILRRMRAGEIARYSELVHVDGHYSIYFAIPASKTVASCLNCHGDPQRAPQELIEQYGEINAFHESEGDIRALISIRVPLDDQQFPISRNSLILR
;
A
#
# COMPACT_ATOMS: atom_id res chain seq x y z
N MET A 1 1.50 34.32 50.17
CA MET A 1 2.00 32.98 49.78
C MET A 1 0.94 32.11 49.09
N GLY A 2 -0.32 32.08 49.55
CA GLY A 2 -1.36 31.20 48.97
C GLY A 2 -1.68 31.42 47.48
N LEU A 3 -1.70 32.67 47.01
CA LEU A 3 -2.04 32.99 45.62
C LEU A 3 -1.00 32.46 44.60
N GLY A 4 0.29 32.50 44.95
CA GLY A 4 1.37 32.02 44.09
C GLY A 4 1.38 30.49 43.97
N ILE A 5 1.06 29.79 45.06
CA ILE A 5 0.90 28.32 45.05
C ILE A 5 -0.30 27.93 44.19
N PHE A 6 -1.43 28.62 44.33
CA PHE A 6 -2.60 28.39 43.49
C PHE A 6 -2.31 28.58 41.99
N PHE A 7 -1.58 29.64 41.63
CA PHE A 7 -1.21 29.89 40.24
C PHE A 7 -0.29 28.81 39.67
N MET A 8 0.73 28.36 40.43
CA MET A 8 1.60 27.25 40.02
C MET A 8 0.82 25.95 39.83
N VAL A 9 -0.07 25.60 40.76
CA VAL A 9 -0.91 24.39 40.65
C VAL A 9 -1.83 24.49 39.44
N SER A 10 -2.48 25.64 39.22
CA SER A 10 -3.34 25.86 38.06
C SER A 10 -2.58 25.72 36.74
N MET A 11 -1.37 26.28 36.65
CA MET A 11 -0.51 26.16 35.46
C MET A 11 -0.06 24.72 35.20
N LEU A 12 0.29 23.97 36.25
CA LEU A 12 0.63 22.55 36.12
C LEU A 12 -0.58 21.71 35.66
N CYS A 13 -1.76 21.94 36.24
CA CYS A 13 -2.99 21.27 35.82
C CYS A 13 -3.35 21.60 34.37
N TYR A 14 -3.20 22.87 33.95
CA TYR A 14 -3.43 23.28 32.58
C TYR A 14 -2.43 22.62 31.61
N GLY A 15 -1.14 22.58 31.96
CA GLY A 15 -0.12 21.89 31.18
C GLY A 15 -0.38 20.39 31.04
N ALA A 16 -0.80 19.72 32.14
CA ALA A 16 -1.17 18.31 32.12
C ALA A 16 -2.42 18.06 31.25
N LEU A 17 -3.42 18.93 31.31
CA LEU A 17 -4.62 18.87 30.47
C LEU A 17 -4.26 19.02 28.98
N LEU A 18 -3.40 19.99 28.63
CA LEU A 18 -2.92 20.19 27.27
C LEU A 18 -2.13 18.98 26.76
N TYR A 19 -1.25 18.42 27.59
CA TYR A 19 -0.51 17.21 27.25
C TYR A 19 -1.43 16.01 27.04
N TYR A 20 -2.42 15.82 27.91
CA TYR A 20 -3.42 14.77 27.76
C TYR A 20 -4.22 14.93 26.46
N PHE A 21 -4.70 16.13 26.16
CA PHE A 21 -5.37 16.42 24.90
C PHE A 21 -4.48 16.15 23.71
N TYR A 22 -3.22 16.59 23.74
CA TYR A 22 -2.25 16.35 22.68
C TYR A 22 -2.06 14.86 22.39
N VAL A 23 -1.88 14.03 23.43
CA VAL A 23 -1.74 12.57 23.29
C VAL A 23 -3.02 11.96 22.71
N GLN A 24 -4.19 12.36 23.21
CA GLN A 24 -5.47 11.81 22.74
C GLN A 24 -5.77 12.19 21.29
N THR A 25 -5.54 13.45 20.89
CA THR A 25 -5.74 13.89 19.51
C THR A 25 -4.83 13.13 18.54
N ARG A 26 -3.57 12.88 18.92
CA ARG A 26 -2.66 12.06 18.08
C ARG A 26 -3.09 10.61 17.97
N ALA A 27 -3.53 10.00 19.08
CA ALA A 27 -4.02 8.63 19.07
C ALA A 27 -5.27 8.50 18.19
N PHE A 28 -6.18 9.47 18.27
CA PHE A 28 -7.38 9.53 17.44
C PHE A 28 -7.04 9.73 15.95
N ALA A 29 -6.12 10.65 15.62
CA ALA A 29 -5.65 10.87 14.25
C ALA A 29 -5.06 9.60 13.62
N PHE A 30 -4.25 8.89 14.40
CA PHE A 30 -3.65 7.64 13.98
C PHE A 30 -4.70 6.55 13.74
N ALA A 31 -5.64 6.38 14.69
CA ALA A 31 -6.71 5.39 14.58
C ALA A 31 -7.63 5.67 13.38
N GLU A 32 -7.92 6.94 13.08
CA GLU A 32 -8.74 7.31 11.93
C GLU A 32 -8.00 7.06 10.61
N GLY A 33 -6.72 7.43 10.53
CA GLY A 33 -5.91 7.11 9.35
C GLY A 33 -5.74 5.60 9.14
N GLU A 34 -5.61 4.79 10.21
CA GLU A 34 -5.61 3.33 10.09
C GLU A 34 -6.92 2.79 9.49
N LYS A 35 -8.09 3.30 9.90
CA LYS A 35 -9.38 2.91 9.29
C LYS A 35 -9.47 3.24 7.81
N GLN A 36 -8.97 4.42 7.41
CA GLN A 36 -8.94 4.80 5.99
C GLN A 36 -8.05 3.85 5.19
N ILE A 37 -6.90 3.48 5.75
CA ILE A 37 -5.99 2.50 5.15
C ILE A 37 -6.65 1.12 5.04
N GLU A 38 -7.34 0.66 6.08
CA GLU A 38 -8.07 -0.61 6.03
C GLU A 38 -9.11 -0.62 4.90
N ASN A 39 -9.86 0.47 4.73
CA ASN A 39 -10.81 0.59 3.62
C ASN A 39 -10.11 0.55 2.26
N LEU A 40 -8.99 1.26 2.07
CA LEU A 40 -8.20 1.20 0.84
C LEU A 40 -7.70 -0.23 0.57
N LEU A 41 -7.26 -0.95 1.62
CA LEU A 41 -6.83 -2.33 1.50
C LEU A 41 -7.97 -3.28 1.14
N PHE A 42 -9.17 -3.07 1.66
CA PHE A 42 -10.34 -3.86 1.28
C PHE A 42 -10.72 -3.61 -0.18
N ILE A 43 -10.70 -2.37 -0.64
CA ILE A 43 -10.93 -2.01 -2.04
C ILE A 43 -9.87 -2.67 -2.93
N HIS A 44 -8.59 -2.58 -2.55
CA HIS A 44 -7.50 -3.23 -3.28
C HIS A 44 -7.69 -4.75 -3.39
N LYS A 45 -8.05 -5.42 -2.29
CA LYS A 45 -8.36 -6.85 -2.27
C LYS A 45 -9.57 -7.18 -3.13
N ALA A 46 -10.61 -6.34 -3.12
CA ALA A 46 -11.78 -6.51 -3.95
C ALA A 46 -11.44 -6.42 -5.44
N ILE A 47 -10.63 -5.44 -5.85
CA ILE A 47 -10.12 -5.31 -7.22
C ILE A 47 -9.35 -6.57 -7.62
N HIS A 48 -8.41 -7.02 -6.79
CA HIS A 48 -7.65 -8.24 -7.05
C HIS A 48 -8.55 -9.48 -7.18
N SER A 49 -9.56 -9.60 -6.30
CA SER A 49 -10.51 -10.72 -6.33
C SER A 49 -11.40 -10.67 -7.57
N PHE A 50 -11.87 -9.49 -7.97
CA PHE A 50 -12.70 -9.32 -9.16
C PHE A 50 -11.91 -9.71 -10.42
N VAL A 51 -10.68 -9.20 -10.55
CA VAL A 51 -9.84 -9.54 -11.71
C VAL A 51 -9.54 -11.04 -11.76
N GLU A 52 -9.30 -11.68 -10.60
CA GLU A 52 -8.97 -13.10 -10.54
C GLU A 52 -10.16 -14.02 -10.78
N LYS A 53 -11.32 -13.72 -10.19
CA LYS A 53 -12.49 -14.61 -10.16
C LYS A 53 -13.51 -14.35 -11.25
N GLU A 54 -13.52 -13.15 -11.82
CA GLU A 54 -14.49 -12.75 -12.84
C GLU A 54 -13.80 -12.45 -14.17
N GLN A 55 -12.88 -11.48 -14.18
CA GLN A 55 -12.29 -10.95 -15.43
C GLN A 55 -11.39 -11.95 -16.16
N LYS A 56 -10.45 -12.59 -15.45
CA LYS A 56 -9.54 -13.58 -16.05
C LYS A 56 -10.28 -14.80 -16.58
N PRO A 57 -11.21 -15.44 -15.84
CA PRO A 57 -12.01 -16.55 -16.37
C PRO A 57 -12.72 -16.20 -17.67
N GLU A 58 -13.29 -15.01 -17.78
CA GLU A 58 -13.93 -14.58 -19.02
C GLU A 58 -12.94 -14.45 -20.18
N ILE A 59 -11.76 -13.86 -19.94
CA ILE A 59 -10.70 -13.78 -20.97
C ILE A 59 -10.24 -15.18 -21.38
N TYR A 60 -10.08 -16.10 -20.44
CA TYR A 60 -9.68 -17.47 -20.74
C TYR A 60 -10.77 -18.26 -21.47
N ARG A 61 -12.06 -18.04 -21.17
CA ARG A 61 -13.18 -18.59 -21.92
C ARG A 61 -13.13 -18.12 -23.38
N LEU A 62 -12.95 -16.83 -23.61
CA LEU A 62 -12.81 -16.27 -24.97
C LEU A 62 -11.64 -16.88 -25.74
N LYS A 63 -10.51 -17.16 -25.07
CA LYS A 63 -9.38 -17.88 -25.67
C LYS A 63 -9.72 -19.32 -26.03
N GLN A 64 -10.37 -20.04 -25.13
CA GLN A 64 -10.75 -21.45 -25.33
C GLN A 64 -11.76 -21.61 -26.47
N GLU A 65 -12.67 -20.65 -26.63
CA GLU A 65 -13.66 -20.63 -27.72
C GLU A 65 -13.08 -20.13 -29.05
N GLY A 66 -11.80 -19.71 -29.09
CA GLY A 66 -11.16 -19.16 -30.28
C GLY A 66 -11.64 -17.76 -30.67
N LEU A 67 -12.39 -17.08 -29.80
CA LEU A 67 -12.83 -15.69 -29.99
C LEU A 67 -11.72 -14.68 -29.66
N LEU A 68 -10.70 -15.12 -28.93
CA LEU A 68 -9.48 -14.39 -28.63
C LEU A 68 -8.28 -15.30 -28.90
N TYR A 69 -7.21 -14.79 -29.51
CA TYR A 69 -6.05 -15.62 -29.83
C TYR A 69 -5.31 -16.07 -28.55
N ALA A 70 -4.74 -17.28 -28.60
CA ALA A 70 -4.23 -17.99 -27.43
C ALA A 70 -3.19 -17.18 -26.63
N ASP A 71 -2.26 -16.53 -27.33
CA ASP A 71 -1.16 -15.77 -26.70
C ASP A 71 -1.54 -14.36 -26.25
N TYR A 72 -2.79 -13.91 -26.47
CA TYR A 72 -3.21 -12.56 -26.11
C TYR A 72 -2.85 -12.23 -24.66
N PHE A 73 -2.01 -11.23 -24.49
CA PHE A 73 -1.64 -10.72 -23.20
C PHE A 73 -1.70 -9.20 -23.20
N SER A 74 -2.57 -8.68 -22.34
CA SER A 74 -2.60 -7.26 -22.02
C SER A 74 -2.51 -7.10 -20.52
N PRO A 75 -1.50 -6.40 -19.97
CA PRO A 75 -1.43 -6.14 -18.54
C PRO A 75 -2.65 -5.34 -18.05
N LYS A 76 -3.28 -4.54 -18.93
CA LYS A 76 -4.50 -3.80 -18.64
C LYS A 76 -5.71 -4.71 -18.34
N LEU A 77 -5.68 -5.96 -18.79
CA LEU A 77 -6.78 -6.92 -18.61
C LEU A 77 -6.39 -8.15 -17.77
N LEU A 78 -5.12 -8.52 -17.72
CA LEU A 78 -4.69 -9.76 -17.05
C LEU A 78 -3.82 -9.52 -15.81
N SER A 79 -3.20 -8.33 -15.68
CA SER A 79 -2.33 -8.03 -14.54
C SER A 79 -3.09 -7.31 -13.43
N ARG A 80 -3.39 -8.05 -12.36
CA ARG A 80 -3.96 -7.50 -11.11
C ARG A 80 -3.16 -6.30 -10.59
N THR A 81 -1.84 -6.42 -10.61
CA THR A 81 -0.91 -5.37 -10.18
C THR A 81 -1.00 -4.13 -11.06
N TYR A 82 -1.07 -4.30 -12.39
CA TYR A 82 -1.21 -3.16 -13.30
C TYR A 82 -2.56 -2.46 -13.10
N ILE A 83 -3.64 -3.23 -13.03
CA ILE A 83 -5.01 -2.72 -12.88
C ILE A 83 -5.16 -1.98 -11.55
N ALA A 84 -4.75 -2.58 -10.44
CA ALA A 84 -4.82 -1.96 -9.13
C ALA A 84 -4.03 -0.65 -9.09
N ARG A 85 -2.77 -0.65 -9.58
CA ARG A 85 -1.98 0.57 -9.67
C ARG A 85 -2.66 1.65 -10.53
N GLY A 86 -3.21 1.29 -11.68
CA GLY A 86 -3.91 2.24 -12.54
C GLY A 86 -5.14 2.86 -11.87
N ILE A 87 -5.90 2.06 -11.11
CA ILE A 87 -7.03 2.56 -10.32
C ILE A 87 -6.56 3.53 -9.24
N GLU A 88 -5.47 3.21 -8.52
CA GLU A 88 -4.90 4.09 -7.49
C GLU A 88 -4.31 5.38 -8.07
N GLU A 89 -3.71 5.31 -9.26
CA GLU A 89 -3.23 6.48 -10.02
C GLU A 89 -4.41 7.40 -10.38
N HIS A 90 -5.50 6.85 -10.92
CA HIS A 90 -6.72 7.62 -11.20
C HIS A 90 -7.37 8.16 -9.92
N PHE A 91 -7.41 7.38 -8.84
CA PHE A 91 -7.92 7.84 -7.56
C PHE A 91 -7.11 9.03 -7.01
N SER A 92 -5.78 8.96 -7.11
CA SER A 92 -4.91 10.06 -6.72
C SER A 92 -5.14 11.31 -7.58
N GLN A 93 -5.35 11.16 -8.90
CA GLN A 93 -5.70 12.28 -9.78
C GLN A 93 -7.03 12.94 -9.37
N GLU A 94 -8.05 12.18 -8.98
CA GLU A 94 -9.31 12.76 -8.49
C GLU A 94 -9.13 13.51 -7.17
N ARG A 95 -8.24 13.06 -6.29
CA ARG A 95 -7.88 13.78 -5.05
C ARG A 95 -7.22 15.12 -5.34
N GLU A 96 -6.26 15.13 -6.27
CA GLU A 96 -5.52 16.34 -6.64
C GLU A 96 -6.45 17.42 -7.22
N LYS A 97 -7.49 17.03 -7.98
CA LYS A 97 -8.49 17.97 -8.53
C LYS A 97 -9.22 18.80 -7.48
N ILE A 98 -9.37 18.26 -6.26
CA ILE A 98 -10.02 18.95 -5.13
C ILE A 98 -9.00 19.48 -4.11
N GLY A 99 -7.71 19.52 -4.47
CA GLY A 99 -6.64 20.06 -3.64
C GLY A 99 -6.16 19.14 -2.52
N LEU A 100 -6.51 17.86 -2.55
CA LEU A 100 -6.00 16.87 -1.61
C LEU A 100 -4.67 16.29 -2.11
N PRO A 101 -3.73 15.95 -1.21
CA PRO A 101 -2.48 15.32 -1.59
C PRO A 101 -2.73 13.92 -2.19
N PRO A 102 -1.89 13.51 -3.18
CA PRO A 102 -1.99 12.21 -3.82
C PRO A 102 -1.68 11.10 -2.82
N LEU A 103 -2.13 9.88 -3.12
CA LEU A 103 -1.84 8.71 -2.31
C LEU A 103 -0.64 7.98 -2.88
N TYR A 104 0.26 7.58 -1.98
CA TYR A 104 1.32 6.65 -2.37
C TYR A 104 0.78 5.23 -2.27
N PHE A 105 0.83 4.51 -3.37
CA PHE A 105 0.53 3.09 -3.42
C PHE A 105 1.60 2.37 -4.25
N LYS A 106 2.17 1.29 -3.72
CA LYS A 106 3.08 0.42 -4.47
C LYS A 106 2.87 -1.05 -4.07
N LEU A 107 2.84 -1.93 -5.06
CA LEU A 107 3.07 -3.36 -4.83
C LEU A 107 4.57 -3.63 -4.90
N ALA A 108 5.26 -3.40 -3.79
CA ALA A 108 6.71 -3.42 -3.71
C ALA A 108 7.24 -4.85 -3.69
N THR A 109 8.18 -5.18 -4.58
CA THR A 109 8.81 -6.50 -4.68
C THR A 109 10.29 -6.39 -4.98
N GLU A 110 11.04 -7.40 -4.56
CA GLU A 110 12.46 -7.57 -4.80
C GLU A 110 12.79 -7.90 -6.26
N ASN A 111 11.91 -8.64 -6.95
CA ASN A 111 12.08 -9.05 -8.34
C ASN A 111 10.89 -8.58 -9.21
N PRO A 112 10.77 -7.27 -9.49
CA PRO A 112 9.63 -6.73 -10.20
C PRO A 112 9.71 -6.98 -11.71
N ARG A 113 8.59 -7.36 -12.32
CA ARG A 113 8.44 -7.34 -13.79
C ARG A 113 8.52 -5.91 -14.36
N ASN A 114 7.94 -4.96 -13.63
CA ASN A 114 7.97 -3.54 -13.96
C ASN A 114 8.67 -2.78 -12.84
N MET A 115 9.77 -2.11 -13.16
CA MET A 115 10.66 -1.42 -12.19
C MET A 115 9.96 -0.37 -11.32
N ILE A 116 8.78 0.13 -11.69
CA ILE A 116 7.97 0.98 -10.80
C ILE A 116 7.61 0.29 -9.48
N ASN A 117 7.59 -1.05 -9.48
CA ASN A 117 7.29 -1.90 -8.33
C ASN A 117 8.56 -2.36 -7.59
N ALA A 118 9.75 -1.86 -7.94
CA ALA A 118 10.96 -2.16 -7.21
C ALA A 118 10.82 -1.67 -5.76
N ALA A 119 11.02 -2.59 -4.83
CA ALA A 119 11.05 -2.29 -3.41
C ALA A 119 12.29 -1.45 -3.08
N ASP A 120 12.09 -0.38 -2.32
CA ASP A 120 13.19 0.36 -1.70
C ASP A 120 13.80 -0.41 -0.50
N ALA A 121 14.84 0.16 0.12
CA ALA A 121 15.54 -0.51 1.22
C ALA A 121 14.64 -0.80 2.44
N LEU A 122 13.69 0.09 2.75
CA LEU A 122 12.75 -0.09 3.84
C LEU A 122 11.68 -1.13 3.46
N GLU A 123 11.15 -1.06 2.24
CA GLU A 123 10.18 -2.02 1.71
C GLU A 123 10.78 -3.44 1.66
N LEU A 124 12.06 -3.57 1.30
CA LEU A 124 12.77 -4.86 1.32
C LEU A 124 12.94 -5.42 2.73
N ASP A 125 13.30 -4.58 3.72
CA ASP A 125 13.39 -5.01 5.11
C ASP A 125 12.04 -5.52 5.63
N ILE A 126 10.98 -4.74 5.43
CA ILE A 126 9.62 -5.10 5.84
C ILE A 126 9.20 -6.41 5.17
N LEU A 127 9.43 -6.56 3.86
CA LEU A 127 9.06 -7.77 3.11
C LEU A 127 9.78 -9.01 3.66
N ARG A 128 11.08 -8.91 3.99
CA ARG A 128 11.84 -10.02 4.59
C ARG A 128 11.27 -10.42 5.94
N ARG A 129 10.99 -9.46 6.82
CA ARG A 129 10.41 -9.71 8.15
C ARG A 129 9.02 -10.33 8.06
N MET A 130 8.20 -9.92 7.09
CA MET A 130 6.90 -10.53 6.79
C MET A 130 7.04 -11.97 6.28
N ARG A 131 7.99 -12.24 5.37
CA ARG A 131 8.28 -13.61 4.88
C ARG A 131 8.76 -14.53 6.00
N ALA A 132 9.55 -13.99 6.95
CA ALA A 132 10.00 -14.71 8.14
C ALA A 132 8.90 -14.90 9.20
N GLY A 133 7.72 -14.29 9.03
CA GLY A 133 6.62 -14.36 9.99
C GLY A 133 6.85 -13.52 11.26
N GLU A 134 7.83 -12.63 11.26
CA GLU A 134 8.16 -11.77 12.41
C GLU A 134 7.12 -10.67 12.62
N ILE A 135 6.55 -10.15 11.52
CA ILE A 135 5.52 -9.11 11.54
C ILE A 135 4.39 -9.46 10.58
N ALA A 136 3.16 -9.19 11.00
CA ALA A 136 1.97 -9.34 10.15
C ALA A 136 1.65 -8.06 9.35
N ARG A 137 2.08 -6.90 9.87
CA ARG A 137 1.87 -5.56 9.32
C ARG A 137 2.95 -4.60 9.81
N TYR A 138 3.16 -3.53 9.07
CA TYR A 138 3.98 -2.38 9.45
C TYR A 138 3.10 -1.13 9.46
N SER A 139 3.27 -0.27 10.46
CA SER A 139 2.58 1.02 10.54
C SER A 139 3.47 2.04 11.25
N GLU A 140 3.67 3.20 10.64
CA GLU A 140 4.51 4.28 11.19
C GLU A 140 4.01 5.65 10.73
N LEU A 141 4.12 6.66 11.60
CA LEU A 141 3.95 8.05 11.20
C LEU A 141 5.24 8.55 10.53
N VAL A 142 5.17 8.86 9.24
CA VAL A 142 6.30 9.37 8.45
C VAL A 142 6.05 10.82 8.03
N HIS A 143 7.12 11.54 7.73
CA HIS A 143 7.04 12.89 7.17
C HIS A 143 7.67 12.87 5.77
N VAL A 144 6.84 13.00 4.74
CA VAL A 144 7.20 12.84 3.33
C VAL A 144 6.60 14.00 2.55
N ASP A 145 7.40 14.62 1.67
CA ASP A 145 6.98 15.73 0.81
C ASP A 145 6.32 16.91 1.55
N GLY A 146 6.74 17.15 2.80
CA GLY A 146 6.24 18.24 3.64
C GLY A 146 4.91 17.95 4.36
N HIS A 147 4.42 16.72 4.28
CA HIS A 147 3.19 16.27 4.95
C HIS A 147 3.47 15.11 5.90
N TYR A 148 2.75 15.08 7.02
CA TYR A 148 2.67 13.87 7.84
C TYR A 148 1.82 12.85 7.12
N SER A 149 2.26 11.60 7.08
CA SER A 149 1.51 10.48 6.50
C SER A 149 1.59 9.28 7.41
N ILE A 150 0.52 8.48 7.46
CA ILE A 150 0.63 7.13 8.01
C ILE A 150 1.15 6.23 6.90
N TYR A 151 2.35 5.70 7.09
CA TYR A 151 2.89 4.64 6.27
C TYR A 151 2.41 3.29 6.80
N PHE A 152 1.82 2.49 5.93
CA PHE A 152 1.35 1.15 6.25
C PHE A 152 1.82 0.16 5.20
N ALA A 153 2.22 -1.03 5.65
CA ALA A 153 2.54 -2.12 4.76
C ALA A 153 2.00 -3.45 5.27
N ILE A 154 1.48 -4.27 4.34
CA ILE A 154 1.05 -5.65 4.58
C ILE A 154 1.57 -6.58 3.49
N PRO A 155 1.72 -7.89 3.77
CA PRO A 155 2.07 -8.84 2.73
C PRO A 155 0.97 -8.89 1.66
N ALA A 156 1.36 -8.94 0.39
CA ALA A 156 0.45 -9.30 -0.67
C ALA A 156 -0.04 -10.75 -0.47
N SER A 157 -1.17 -11.11 -1.10
CA SER A 157 -1.64 -12.49 -1.10
C SER A 157 -0.56 -13.44 -1.61
N LYS A 158 -0.48 -14.62 -0.98
CA LYS A 158 0.44 -15.67 -1.40
C LYS A 158 0.24 -16.04 -2.86
N THR A 159 1.33 -16.40 -3.52
CA THR A 159 1.31 -16.96 -4.87
C THR A 159 0.48 -18.24 -4.86
N VAL A 160 -0.46 -18.35 -5.80
CA VAL A 160 -1.33 -19.53 -6.01
C VAL A 160 -1.11 -20.07 -7.42
N ALA A 161 -1.58 -21.29 -7.72
CA ALA A 161 -1.42 -21.92 -9.04
C ALA A 161 -1.69 -20.99 -10.24
N SER A 162 -2.76 -20.19 -10.23
CA SER A 162 -3.08 -19.27 -11.34
C SER A 162 -2.07 -18.13 -11.54
N CYS A 163 -1.27 -17.80 -10.52
CA CYS A 163 -0.19 -16.82 -10.63
C CYS A 163 0.97 -17.39 -11.47
N LEU A 164 1.20 -18.70 -11.40
CA LEU A 164 2.31 -19.37 -12.06
C LEU A 164 2.15 -19.41 -13.59
N ASN A 165 0.95 -19.17 -14.12
CA ASN A 165 0.72 -18.96 -15.55
C ASN A 165 1.51 -17.76 -16.12
N CYS A 166 1.86 -16.78 -15.27
CA CYS A 166 2.62 -15.61 -15.67
C CYS A 166 3.90 -15.40 -14.86
N HIS A 167 4.06 -16.09 -13.73
CA HIS A 167 5.18 -15.94 -12.80
C HIS A 167 5.95 -17.24 -12.53
N GLY A 168 5.55 -18.35 -13.15
CA GLY A 168 6.21 -19.64 -13.02
C GLY A 168 7.36 -19.77 -14.01
N ASP A 169 7.23 -20.74 -14.92
CA ASP A 169 8.21 -21.03 -15.94
C ASP A 169 8.01 -20.12 -17.16
N PRO A 170 9.03 -19.36 -17.59
CA PRO A 170 8.90 -18.45 -18.73
C PRO A 170 8.51 -19.16 -20.03
N GLN A 171 8.86 -20.44 -20.20
CA GLN A 171 8.51 -21.21 -21.40
C GLN A 171 7.00 -21.56 -21.48
N ARG A 172 6.28 -21.43 -20.36
CA ARG A 172 4.84 -21.67 -20.26
C ARG A 172 4.02 -20.38 -20.16
N ALA A 173 4.69 -19.23 -20.10
CA ALA A 173 4.03 -17.95 -20.05
C ALA A 173 3.54 -17.52 -21.45
N PRO A 174 2.52 -16.65 -21.54
CA PRO A 174 2.08 -16.10 -22.82
C PRO A 174 3.25 -15.46 -23.58
N GLN A 175 3.39 -15.74 -24.87
CA GLN A 175 4.51 -15.23 -25.66
C GLN A 175 4.59 -13.70 -25.64
N GLU A 176 3.46 -13.02 -25.77
CA GLU A 176 3.39 -11.54 -25.72
C GLU A 176 3.86 -10.96 -24.37
N LEU A 177 3.72 -11.71 -23.27
CA LEU A 177 4.25 -11.30 -21.97
C LEU A 177 5.78 -11.36 -21.96
N ILE A 178 6.37 -12.38 -22.60
CA ILE A 178 7.83 -12.49 -22.77
C ILE A 178 8.35 -11.40 -23.68
N GLU A 179 7.69 -11.15 -24.81
CA GLU A 179 8.07 -10.09 -25.74
C GLU A 179 8.04 -8.71 -25.09
N GLN A 180 7.06 -8.47 -24.21
CA GLN A 180 6.91 -7.18 -23.55
C GLN A 180 7.90 -6.95 -22.40
N TYR A 181 8.22 -8.00 -21.62
CA TYR A 181 8.93 -7.84 -20.34
C TYR A 181 10.23 -8.66 -20.21
N GLY A 182 10.55 -9.48 -21.21
CA GLY A 182 11.61 -10.48 -21.14
C GLY A 182 11.26 -11.67 -20.24
N GLU A 183 12.21 -12.58 -20.10
CA GLU A 183 12.07 -13.87 -19.40
C GLU A 183 12.81 -13.95 -18.05
N ILE A 184 13.44 -12.86 -17.61
CA ILE A 184 14.31 -12.85 -16.42
C ILE A 184 13.53 -12.50 -15.15
N ASN A 185 12.87 -11.34 -15.15
CA ASN A 185 12.27 -10.80 -13.92
C ASN A 185 10.87 -11.37 -13.66
N ALA A 186 10.55 -11.52 -12.38
CA ALA A 186 9.25 -12.01 -11.88
C ALA A 186 8.82 -13.38 -12.45
N PHE A 187 9.79 -14.27 -12.64
CA PHE A 187 9.60 -15.70 -12.94
C PHE A 187 10.16 -16.57 -11.81
N HIS A 188 9.91 -17.86 -11.92
CA HIS A 188 10.36 -18.89 -10.98
C HIS A 188 9.81 -18.68 -9.56
N GLU A 189 8.64 -18.06 -9.43
CA GLU A 189 7.92 -18.00 -8.16
C GLU A 189 7.39 -19.38 -7.77
N SER A 190 7.25 -19.64 -6.46
CA SER A 190 6.65 -20.87 -5.93
C SER A 190 5.29 -20.61 -5.31
N GLU A 191 4.40 -21.61 -5.35
CA GLU A 191 3.13 -21.53 -4.65
C GLU A 191 3.35 -21.41 -3.13
N GLY A 192 2.62 -20.48 -2.50
CA GLY A 192 2.77 -20.14 -1.09
C GLY A 192 3.69 -18.95 -0.80
N ASP A 193 4.47 -18.49 -1.79
CA ASP A 193 5.39 -17.38 -1.61
C ASP A 193 4.68 -16.04 -1.36
N ILE A 194 5.26 -15.19 -0.51
CA ILE A 194 4.89 -13.79 -0.39
C ILE A 194 5.82 -12.99 -1.31
N ARG A 195 5.39 -12.80 -2.56
CA ARG A 195 6.21 -12.16 -3.60
C ARG A 195 6.41 -10.65 -3.42
N ALA A 196 5.49 -9.98 -2.74
CA ALA A 196 5.43 -8.53 -2.62
C ALA A 196 4.78 -8.11 -1.30
N LEU A 197 4.97 -6.84 -0.93
CA LEU A 197 4.14 -6.14 0.04
C LEU A 197 3.28 -5.09 -0.66
N ILE A 198 2.14 -4.78 -0.06
CA ILE A 198 1.34 -3.60 -0.40
C ILE A 198 1.86 -2.46 0.48
N SER A 199 2.41 -1.42 -0.13
CA SER A 199 3.02 -0.24 0.50
C SER A 199 2.09 0.95 0.29
N ILE A 200 1.54 1.53 1.36
CA ILE A 200 0.57 2.63 1.28
C ILE A 200 1.00 3.76 2.20
N ARG A 201 1.02 5.00 1.70
CA ARG A 201 1.12 6.19 2.56
C ARG A 201 -0.12 7.05 2.36
N VAL A 202 -0.85 7.27 3.45
CA VAL A 202 -2.02 8.15 3.48
C VAL A 202 -1.63 9.45 4.16
N PRO A 203 -1.65 10.59 3.44
CA PRO A 203 -1.43 11.90 4.04
C PRO A 203 -2.46 12.15 5.12
N LEU A 204 -1.98 12.61 6.28
CA LEU A 204 -2.83 13.16 7.32
C LEU A 204 -3.18 14.59 6.93
N ASP A 205 -4.47 14.90 6.93
CA ASP A 205 -4.94 16.25 6.67
C ASP A 205 -4.55 17.16 7.85
N ASP A 206 -3.66 18.13 7.59
CA ASP A 206 -3.22 19.13 8.57
C ASP A 206 -4.40 19.97 9.11
N GLN A 207 -5.51 20.07 8.37
CA GLN A 207 -6.72 20.77 8.82
C GLN A 207 -7.56 19.95 9.80
N GLN A 208 -7.54 18.62 9.69
CA GLN A 208 -8.25 17.73 10.62
C GLN A 208 -7.40 17.41 11.86
N PHE A 209 -6.07 17.44 11.72
CA PHE A 209 -5.13 17.13 12.77
C PHE A 209 -4.02 18.19 12.81
N PRO A 210 -4.14 19.24 13.64
CA PRO A 210 -3.09 20.23 13.78
C PRO A 210 -1.86 19.60 14.47
N ILE A 211 -1.04 18.91 13.70
CA ILE A 211 0.30 18.48 14.11
C ILE A 211 1.17 19.72 13.97
N SER A 212 1.25 20.52 15.04
CA SER A 212 1.94 21.81 14.99
C SER A 212 3.35 21.66 14.40
N ARG A 213 3.66 22.42 13.34
CA ARG A 213 4.99 22.50 12.69
C ARG A 213 6.14 22.85 13.65
N ASN A 214 5.83 23.25 14.88
CA ASN A 214 6.76 23.69 15.93
C ASN A 214 6.82 22.78 17.16
N SER A 215 6.31 21.54 17.12
CA SER A 215 6.52 20.64 18.26
C SER A 215 7.99 20.21 18.30
N LEU A 216 8.76 20.88 19.17
CA LEU A 216 10.08 20.47 19.62
C LEU A 216 10.05 18.97 19.94
N ILE A 217 10.69 18.20 19.07
CA ILE A 217 11.04 16.80 19.35
C ILE A 217 12.08 16.86 20.46
N LEU A 218 11.64 16.80 21.72
CA LEU A 218 12.52 16.35 22.79
C LEU A 218 12.71 14.85 22.56
N ARG A 219 13.86 14.52 21.98
CA ARG A 219 14.42 13.17 21.92
C ARG A 219 14.69 12.66 23.32
#